data_AF-A0A0N0P6L0-F1
#
_entry.id   AF-A0A0N0P6L0-F1
#
_cell.length_a   1.000
_cell.length_b   1.000
_cell.length_c   1.000
_cell.angle_alpha   90.00
_cell.angle_beta   90.00
_cell.angle_gamma   90.00
#
_symmetry.space_group_name_H-M   'P 1'
#
loop_
_entity.id
_entity.type
_entity.pdbx_description
1 polymer ?
#
loop_
_entity_poly.entity_id
_entity_poly.type
_entity_poly.pdbx_seq_one_letter_code
_entity_poly.pdbx_strand_id
1 'polypeptide(L)'
;MSRPPYVSKRRGLARGTTVVNAVELRHCSDAPLSLGVEGVQTGEEVLVESTAARRRSSSNTGGSPLTGCHNPQDHVQVPQLKRQLEKANASVKSLTAANRRQKLECDALKAEWAVQLAECEARLRVALTHRREREGLLSQHISQTVKLYNAEVQRASRLHQSAVDAHAADKEKWEAELASLRRKMEEAKATAITQAANSSAAAALQAQVEQLKAELEALRKISAEKQYELETALSDTQSSLNKTTIELHECRQAQLECNYIVQQCRLFIRQVCQPGFSVVKGPSLEPVEKDRPEPTGFVLVPLLVLLHGYTLLPEGDRQEVIDHYDKVAKALH
;
A
#
# COMPACT_ATOMS: atom_id res chain seq x y z
N MET A 1 -49.16 19.97 -9.18
CA MET A 1 -50.24 19.09 -8.70
C MET A 1 -49.58 17.95 -7.94
N SER A 2 -49.31 18.10 -6.65
CA SER A 2 -50.25 18.03 -5.52
C SER A 2 -50.66 16.58 -5.22
N ARG A 3 -49.91 15.96 -4.29
CA ARG A 3 -50.40 14.90 -3.37
C ARG A 3 -51.69 15.39 -2.70
N PRO A 4 -52.61 14.51 -2.26
CA PRO A 4 -52.49 13.96 -0.90
C PRO A 4 -53.02 12.52 -0.68
N PRO A 5 -52.75 11.98 0.53
CA PRO A 5 -52.82 10.55 0.85
C PRO A 5 -54.07 10.19 1.66
N TYR A 6 -54.29 8.89 1.87
CA TYR A 6 -55.11 8.42 2.99
C TYR A 6 -54.29 7.63 4.00
N VAL A 7 -54.58 7.99 5.24
CA VAL A 7 -53.99 7.58 6.52
C VAL A 7 -54.86 6.47 7.10
N SER A 8 -54.26 5.48 7.74
CA SER A 8 -54.91 4.78 8.86
C SER A 8 -53.94 4.57 10.02
N LYS A 9 -54.42 4.98 11.21
CA LYS A 9 -53.71 5.13 12.48
C LYS A 9 -53.82 3.86 13.36
N ARG A 10 -52.73 3.61 14.10
CA ARG A 10 -52.62 3.19 15.54
C ARG A 10 -53.09 1.76 15.91
N ARG A 11 -52.53 1.01 16.89
CA ARG A 11 -51.63 1.14 18.08
C ARG A 11 -50.74 -0.14 18.09
N GLY A 12 -49.59 -0.30 18.75
CA GLY A 12 -48.82 0.42 19.76
C GLY A 12 -48.04 -0.63 20.58
N LEU A 13 -46.76 -0.40 20.90
CA LEU A 13 -46.10 -0.73 22.18
C LEU A 13 -44.61 -0.34 22.08
N ALA A 14 -44.10 0.23 23.17
CA ALA A 14 -42.78 0.87 23.26
C ALA A 14 -41.66 -0.12 23.61
N ARG A 15 -40.47 0.09 23.02
CA ARG A 15 -39.16 0.13 23.72
C ARG A 15 -38.01 0.31 22.72
N GLY A 16 -37.08 1.22 23.07
CA GLY A 16 -35.72 1.26 22.53
C GLY A 16 -35.49 2.18 21.33
N THR A 17 -35.34 3.49 21.56
CA THR A 17 -34.83 4.43 20.56
C THR A 17 -33.34 4.68 20.79
N THR A 18 -32.50 4.04 19.99
CA THR A 18 -31.25 4.65 19.52
C THR A 18 -31.61 5.55 18.34
N VAL A 19 -31.30 6.85 18.43
CA VAL A 19 -31.35 7.75 17.28
C VAL A 19 -29.93 8.19 16.99
N VAL A 20 -29.39 7.67 15.90
CA VAL A 20 -28.23 8.19 15.18
C VAL A 20 -28.73 9.38 14.38
N ASN A 21 -28.26 10.59 14.70
CA ASN A 21 -28.37 11.72 13.81
C ASN A 21 -27.19 11.67 12.83
N ALA A 22 -27.48 11.32 11.58
CA ALA A 22 -26.61 11.61 10.46
C ALA A 22 -26.94 13.01 9.94
N VAL A 23 -25.99 13.93 10.09
CA VAL A 23 -25.88 15.13 9.28
C VAL A 23 -24.49 15.11 8.67
N GLU A 24 -24.43 15.10 7.34
CA GLU A 24 -23.20 15.18 6.58
C GLU A 24 -22.63 16.61 6.54
N LEU A 25 -21.30 16.65 6.40
CA LEU A 25 -20.45 17.73 5.87
C LEU A 25 -20.17 18.93 6.79
N ARG A 26 -18.98 18.92 7.42
CA ARG A 26 -17.78 19.67 6.99
C ARG A 26 -16.60 19.45 7.94
N HIS A 27 -15.42 19.77 7.43
CA HIS A 27 -14.07 19.53 7.94
C HIS A 27 -13.76 19.83 9.42
N CYS A 28 -12.66 19.21 9.85
CA CYS A 28 -11.83 19.51 11.02
C CYS A 28 -12.43 19.17 12.38
N SER A 29 -11.87 18.16 13.05
CA SER A 29 -11.16 18.32 14.32
C SER A 29 -10.94 16.95 14.96
N ASP A 30 -9.81 16.83 15.65
CA ASP A 30 -9.40 15.73 16.50
C ASP A 30 -10.53 15.07 17.30
N ALA A 31 -10.56 13.74 17.28
CA ALA A 31 -11.26 12.96 18.31
C ALA A 31 -10.41 11.73 18.68
N PRO A 32 -10.07 11.54 19.96
CA PRO A 32 -9.34 10.37 20.44
C PRO A 32 -10.25 9.13 20.40
N LEU A 33 -9.67 7.98 20.06
CA LEU A 33 -10.32 6.68 20.10
C LEU A 33 -10.75 6.38 21.55
N SER A 34 -12.03 6.58 21.85
CA SER A 34 -12.70 6.13 23.08
C SER A 34 -12.85 4.62 23.06
N LEU A 35 -11.84 3.90 23.57
CA LEU A 35 -11.98 2.52 24.00
C LEU A 35 -12.63 2.52 25.38
N GLY A 36 -13.93 2.27 25.43
CA GLY A 36 -14.64 2.04 26.69
C GLY A 36 -14.17 0.74 27.32
N VAL A 37 -13.40 0.84 28.40
CA VAL A 37 -13.07 -0.29 29.27
C VAL A 37 -14.13 -0.35 30.36
N GLU A 38 -14.97 -1.37 30.31
CA GLU A 38 -15.92 -1.72 31.35
C GLU A 38 -15.14 -2.19 32.59
N GLY A 39 -15.02 -1.32 33.59
CA GLY A 39 -14.46 -1.66 34.90
C GLY A 39 -15.56 -2.13 35.84
N VAL A 40 -15.48 -3.37 36.32
CA VAL A 40 -16.28 -3.85 37.46
C VAL A 40 -15.76 -3.15 38.72
N GLN A 41 -16.58 -2.26 39.29
CA GLN A 41 -16.29 -1.55 40.54
C GLN A 41 -16.49 -2.51 41.72
N THR A 42 -15.39 -3.03 42.27
CA THR A 42 -15.39 -3.70 43.58
C THR A 42 -14.79 -2.78 44.64
N GLY A 43 -15.60 -2.50 45.67
CA GLY A 43 -15.12 -2.12 47.01
C GLY A 43 -14.91 -0.63 47.28
N GLU A 44 -15.96 0.07 47.69
CA GLU A 44 -15.81 1.22 48.58
C GLU A 44 -15.55 0.69 50.01
N GLU A 45 -14.31 0.82 50.51
CA GLU A 45 -14.05 0.83 51.94
C GLU A 45 -14.20 2.26 52.46
N VAL A 46 -15.16 2.45 53.35
CA VAL A 46 -15.40 3.69 54.08
C VAL A 46 -14.24 3.93 55.03
N LEU A 47 -13.47 4.99 54.76
CA LEU A 47 -12.42 5.50 55.64
C LEU A 47 -12.86 6.88 56.14
N VAL A 48 -13.35 6.97 57.38
CA VAL A 48 -13.49 8.27 58.07
C VAL A 48 -13.13 8.16 59.55
N GLU A 49 -11.90 8.60 59.81
CA GLU A 49 -11.44 9.53 60.85
C GLU A 49 -11.73 9.24 62.34
N SER A 50 -10.70 8.70 63.00
CA SER A 50 -10.51 8.82 64.44
C SER A 50 -9.99 10.22 64.78
N THR A 51 -10.85 11.10 65.29
CA THR A 51 -10.42 12.37 65.88
C THR A 51 -10.03 12.16 67.33
N ALA A 52 -8.87 12.70 67.69
CA ALA A 52 -8.30 12.63 69.02
C ALA A 52 -8.96 13.60 70.02
N ALA A 53 -8.82 13.23 71.29
CA ALA A 53 -8.82 14.05 72.50
C ALA A 53 -10.16 14.34 73.21
N ARG A 54 -10.32 13.72 74.40
CA ARG A 54 -10.49 14.50 75.64
C ARG A 54 -10.13 13.67 76.89
N ARG A 55 -9.04 14.07 77.55
CA ARG A 55 -8.77 13.74 78.96
C ARG A 55 -9.94 14.22 79.83
N ARG A 56 -10.47 13.35 80.68
CA ARG A 56 -11.12 13.75 81.95
C ARG A 56 -10.64 12.82 83.05
N SER A 57 -9.88 13.43 83.95
CA SER A 57 -9.66 13.02 85.33
C SER A 57 -10.99 12.95 86.09
N SER A 58 -11.23 11.84 86.77
CA SER A 58 -12.10 11.78 87.95
C SER A 58 -11.56 10.75 88.91
N SER A 59 -10.98 11.25 89.99
CA SER A 59 -10.80 10.55 91.26
C SER A 59 -12.15 10.00 91.75
N ASN A 60 -12.17 8.74 92.17
CA ASN A 60 -12.99 8.35 93.33
C ASN A 60 -12.32 7.18 94.03
N THR A 61 -11.65 7.53 95.12
CA THR A 61 -11.32 6.69 96.27
C THR A 61 -12.60 6.10 96.87
N GLY A 62 -12.58 4.80 97.11
CA GLY A 62 -13.58 4.08 97.88
C GLY A 62 -13.06 2.68 98.16
N GLY A 63 -12.28 2.53 99.23
CA GLY A 63 -11.81 1.22 99.69
C GLY A 63 -12.96 0.43 100.32
N SER A 64 -12.96 -0.88 100.11
CA SER A 64 -12.56 -1.82 101.17
C SER A 64 -12.44 -3.22 100.59
N PRO A 65 -11.56 -4.07 101.16
CA PRO A 65 -11.25 -5.39 100.64
C PRO A 65 -12.36 -6.36 101.05
N LEU A 66 -12.49 -7.47 100.33
CA LEU A 66 -12.71 -8.80 100.91
C LEU A 66 -12.82 -9.86 99.80
N THR A 67 -11.97 -10.87 99.95
CA THR A 67 -12.24 -12.29 99.70
C THR A 67 -12.69 -12.72 98.30
N GLY A 68 -11.71 -13.22 97.55
CA GLY A 68 -11.59 -14.66 97.33
C GLY A 68 -12.82 -15.36 96.77
N CYS A 69 -12.84 -15.53 95.45
CA CYS A 69 -13.40 -16.69 94.75
C CYS A 69 -12.58 -16.85 93.45
N HIS A 70 -11.39 -17.44 93.57
CA HIS A 70 -10.63 -17.87 92.40
C HIS A 70 -11.33 -19.07 91.77
N ASN A 71 -11.97 -18.86 90.63
CA ASN A 71 -12.32 -19.96 89.74
C ASN A 71 -11.02 -20.56 89.15
N PRO A 72 -10.75 -21.86 89.31
CA PRO A 72 -9.54 -22.49 88.78
C PRO A 72 -9.50 -22.59 87.24
N GLN A 73 -10.58 -22.22 86.54
CA GLN A 73 -10.61 -22.14 85.08
C GLN A 73 -10.03 -20.83 84.50
N ASP A 74 -10.01 -19.72 85.25
CA ASP A 74 -9.52 -18.43 84.74
C ASP A 74 -8.00 -18.35 84.64
N HIS A 75 -7.28 -19.08 85.50
CA HIS A 75 -5.80 -19.09 85.52
C HIS A 75 -5.18 -19.77 84.29
N VAL A 76 -5.92 -20.64 83.60
CA VAL A 76 -5.47 -21.34 82.38
C VAL A 76 -5.95 -20.63 81.11
N GLN A 77 -7.14 -20.03 81.12
CA GLN A 77 -7.70 -19.34 79.96
C GLN A 77 -7.00 -18.01 79.65
N VAL A 78 -6.62 -17.22 80.66
CA VAL A 78 -5.97 -15.92 80.43
C VAL A 78 -4.61 -16.04 79.72
N PRO A 79 -3.69 -16.94 80.11
CA PRO A 79 -2.44 -17.16 79.36
C PRO A 79 -2.66 -17.68 77.94
N GLN A 80 -3.67 -18.53 77.74
CA GLN A 80 -4.00 -19.08 76.42
C GLN A 80 -4.54 -18.00 75.48
N LEU A 81 -5.42 -17.12 75.97
CA LEU A 81 -5.91 -15.96 75.24
C LEU A 81 -4.78 -14.96 74.94
N LYS A 82 -3.85 -14.74 75.87
CA LYS A 82 -2.65 -13.92 75.61
C LYS A 82 -1.80 -14.48 74.47
N ARG A 83 -1.51 -15.78 74.46
CA ARG A 83 -0.77 -16.41 73.35
C ARG A 83 -1.53 -16.34 72.02
N GLN A 84 -2.86 -16.49 72.03
CA GLN A 84 -3.67 -16.34 70.83
C GLN A 84 -3.66 -14.90 70.32
N LEU A 85 -3.73 -13.91 71.22
CA LEU A 85 -3.63 -12.50 70.88
C LEU A 85 -2.24 -12.15 70.30
N GLU A 86 -1.17 -12.66 70.89
CA GLU A 86 0.20 -12.49 70.38
C GLU A 86 0.37 -13.12 69.00
N LYS A 87 -0.17 -14.32 68.79
CA LYS A 87 -0.15 -15.02 67.49
C LYS A 87 -0.97 -14.26 66.44
N ALA A 88 -2.15 -13.74 66.82
CA ALA A 88 -2.98 -12.91 65.95
C ALA A 88 -2.26 -11.60 65.59
N ASN A 89 -1.63 -10.93 66.56
CA ASN A 89 -0.85 -9.71 66.31
C ASN A 89 0.36 -9.97 65.40
N ALA A 90 1.07 -11.08 65.58
CA ALA A 90 2.16 -11.48 64.69
C ALA A 90 1.64 -11.76 63.26
N SER A 91 0.49 -12.43 63.14
CA SER A 91 -0.18 -12.67 61.86
C SER A 91 -0.59 -11.38 61.15
N VAL A 92 -1.23 -10.45 61.86
CA VAL A 92 -1.65 -9.15 61.32
C VAL A 92 -0.44 -8.35 60.83
N LYS A 93 0.65 -8.31 61.61
CA LYS A 93 1.91 -7.64 61.20
C LYS A 93 2.50 -8.26 59.93
N SER A 94 2.51 -9.59 59.84
CA SER A 94 2.99 -10.32 58.66
C SER A 94 2.15 -10.02 57.42
N LEU A 95 0.82 -10.11 57.53
CA LEU A 95 -0.11 -9.81 56.44
C LEU A 95 -0.03 -8.35 55.99
N THR A 96 0.12 -7.41 56.92
CA THR A 96 0.29 -5.99 56.60
C THR A 96 1.59 -5.74 55.82
N ALA A 97 2.68 -6.40 56.20
CA ALA A 97 3.94 -6.32 55.48
C ALA A 97 3.87 -6.95 54.09
N ALA A 98 3.21 -8.11 53.97
CA ALA A 98 2.99 -8.79 52.68
C ALA A 98 2.12 -7.95 51.75
N ASN A 99 1.02 -7.39 52.24
CA ASN A 99 0.15 -6.51 51.47
C ASN A 99 0.89 -5.24 51.00
N ARG A 100 1.69 -4.63 51.89
CA ARG A 100 2.54 -3.48 51.51
C ARG A 100 3.54 -3.83 50.40
N ARG A 101 4.14 -5.03 50.44
CA ARG A 101 5.04 -5.49 49.37
C ARG A 101 4.29 -5.69 48.05
N GLN A 102 3.16 -6.38 48.07
CA GLN A 102 2.32 -6.57 46.88
C GLN A 102 1.87 -5.24 46.29
N LYS A 103 1.51 -4.25 47.12
CA LYS A 103 1.14 -2.92 46.64
C LYS A 103 2.31 -2.23 45.91
N LEU A 104 3.51 -2.30 46.48
CA LEU A 104 4.71 -1.75 45.83
C LEU A 104 5.04 -2.48 44.51
N GLU A 105 4.90 -3.81 44.47
CA GLU A 105 5.08 -4.59 43.24
C GLU A 105 4.03 -4.24 42.18
N CYS A 106 2.76 -4.09 42.56
CA CYS A 106 1.70 -3.64 41.64
C CYS A 106 1.97 -2.23 41.11
N ASP A 107 2.43 -1.31 41.96
CA ASP A 107 2.74 0.06 41.54
C ASP A 107 3.97 0.11 40.62
N ALA A 108 4.99 -0.73 40.88
CA ALA A 108 6.15 -0.88 40.00
C ALA A 108 5.75 -1.44 38.62
N LEU A 109 4.95 -2.51 38.58
CA LEU A 109 4.44 -3.06 37.34
C LEU A 109 3.63 -2.03 36.55
N LYS A 110 2.73 -1.28 37.21
CA LYS A 110 1.97 -0.21 36.55
C LYS A 110 2.89 0.85 35.92
N ALA A 111 3.97 1.23 36.60
CA ALA A 111 4.94 2.17 36.06
C ALA A 111 5.68 1.59 34.84
N GLU A 112 6.08 0.32 34.87
CA GLU A 112 6.70 -0.37 33.73
C GLU A 112 5.76 -0.42 32.52
N TRP A 113 4.49 -0.82 32.73
CA TRP A 113 3.47 -0.85 31.67
C TRP A 113 3.22 0.54 31.08
N ALA A 114 3.21 1.59 31.90
CA ALA A 114 3.02 2.97 31.42
C ALA A 114 4.16 3.42 30.50
N VAL A 115 5.42 3.07 30.83
CA VAL A 115 6.58 3.37 29.98
C VAL A 115 6.51 2.61 28.66
N GLN A 116 6.20 1.30 28.70
CA GLN A 116 6.07 0.48 27.49
C GLN A 116 4.93 0.96 26.59
N LEU A 117 3.81 1.39 27.17
CA LEU A 117 2.69 1.95 26.42
C LEU A 117 3.11 3.27 25.74
N ALA A 118 3.75 4.18 26.47
CA ALA A 118 4.23 5.45 25.93
C ALA A 118 5.24 5.25 24.79
N GLU A 119 6.13 4.27 24.91
CA GLU A 119 7.08 3.91 23.84
C GLU A 119 6.37 3.34 22.61
N CYS A 120 5.42 2.42 22.80
CA CYS A 120 4.61 1.87 21.71
C CYS A 120 3.85 2.97 20.97
N GLU A 121 3.23 3.90 21.70
CA GLU A 121 2.54 5.04 21.10
C GLU A 121 3.48 5.97 20.34
N ALA A 122 4.68 6.23 20.87
CA ALA A 122 5.68 7.05 20.19
C ALA A 122 6.13 6.41 18.88
N ARG A 123 6.41 5.09 18.89
CA ARG A 123 6.75 4.33 17.68
C ARG A 123 5.61 4.35 16.66
N LEU A 124 4.37 4.20 17.11
CA LEU A 124 3.19 4.28 16.24
C LEU A 124 3.05 5.68 15.61
N ARG A 125 3.24 6.75 16.39
CA ARG A 125 3.21 8.13 15.87
C ARG A 125 4.24 8.35 14.78
N VAL A 126 5.48 7.92 14.99
CA VAL A 126 6.57 8.02 13.99
C VAL A 126 6.26 7.20 12.73
N ALA A 127 5.72 6.00 12.88
CA ALA A 127 5.33 5.18 11.73
C ALA A 127 4.21 5.84 10.90
N LEU A 128 3.25 6.48 11.56
CA LEU A 128 2.15 7.19 10.91
C LEU A 128 2.62 8.46 10.20
N THR A 129 3.54 9.23 10.77
CA THR A 129 4.09 10.43 10.11
C THR A 129 4.87 10.05 8.86
N HIS A 130 5.77 9.06 8.95
CA HIS A 130 6.51 8.58 7.77
C HIS A 130 5.59 8.04 6.68
N ARG A 131 4.52 7.33 7.06
CA ARG A 131 3.52 6.86 6.10
C ARG A 131 2.85 8.03 5.38
N ARG A 132 2.42 9.06 6.11
CA ARG A 132 1.78 10.25 5.53
C ARG A 132 2.73 11.03 4.62
N GLU A 133 3.98 11.20 5.02
CA GLU A 133 5.01 11.85 4.19
C GLU A 133 5.21 11.11 2.86
N ARG A 134 5.36 9.78 2.93
CA ARG A 134 5.51 8.93 1.75
C ARG A 134 4.29 8.98 0.83
N GLU A 135 3.08 8.90 1.39
CA GLU A 135 1.84 9.02 0.62
C GLU A 135 1.72 10.41 -0.03
N GLY A 136 2.14 11.47 0.67
CA GLY A 136 2.22 12.83 0.13
C GLY A 136 3.17 12.95 -1.07
N LEU A 137 4.38 12.40 -0.96
CA LEU A 137 5.36 12.38 -2.05
C LEU A 137 4.87 11.57 -3.26
N LEU A 138 4.26 10.40 -3.03
CA LEU A 138 3.67 9.58 -4.09
C LEU A 138 2.54 10.33 -4.80
N SER A 139 1.66 10.99 -4.06
CA SER A 139 0.57 11.79 -4.62
C SER A 139 1.10 12.94 -5.47
N GLN A 140 2.14 13.65 -5.00
CA GLN A 140 2.79 14.70 -5.78
C GLN A 140 3.41 14.16 -7.07
N HIS A 141 4.10 13.02 -7.00
CA HIS A 141 4.71 12.41 -8.17
C HIS A 141 3.66 11.97 -9.20
N ILE A 142 2.59 11.29 -8.76
CA ILE A 142 1.47 10.90 -9.64
C ILE A 142 0.84 12.14 -10.28
N SER A 143 0.60 13.21 -9.51
CA SER A 143 0.03 14.46 -10.03
C SER A 143 0.91 15.08 -11.11
N GLN A 144 2.24 15.11 -10.92
CA GLN A 144 3.19 15.62 -11.91
C GLN A 144 3.20 14.75 -13.17
N THR A 145 3.25 13.43 -13.03
CA THR A 145 3.22 12.50 -14.17
C THR A 145 1.95 12.64 -14.98
N VAL A 146 0.79 12.75 -14.33
CA VAL A 146 -0.50 12.97 -15.01
C VAL A 146 -0.51 14.30 -15.76
N LYS A 147 0.07 15.37 -15.20
CA LYS A 147 0.19 16.66 -15.90
C LYS A 147 1.07 16.57 -17.15
N LEU A 148 2.21 15.89 -17.06
CA LEU A 148 3.11 15.68 -18.21
C LEU A 148 2.42 14.85 -19.31
N TYR A 149 1.76 13.76 -18.92
CA TYR A 149 1.06 12.89 -19.86
C TYR A 149 -0.11 13.61 -20.55
N ASN A 150 -0.87 14.42 -19.79
CA ASN A 150 -1.93 15.25 -20.37
C ASN A 150 -1.38 16.27 -21.37
N ALA A 151 -0.24 16.89 -21.08
CA ALA A 151 0.41 17.82 -22.01
C ALA A 151 0.89 17.10 -23.29
N GLU A 152 1.41 15.88 -23.17
CA GLU A 152 1.77 15.02 -24.30
C GLU A 152 0.57 14.63 -25.16
N VAL A 153 -0.52 14.19 -24.53
CA VAL A 153 -1.76 13.83 -25.23
C VAL A 153 -2.32 15.05 -25.97
N GLN A 154 -2.37 16.23 -25.32
CA GLN A 154 -2.82 17.46 -25.99
C GLN A 154 -1.93 17.84 -27.18
N ARG A 155 -0.61 17.66 -27.06
CA ARG A 155 0.33 17.90 -28.17
C ARG A 155 0.07 16.95 -29.33
N ALA A 156 -0.08 15.65 -29.04
CA ALA A 156 -0.36 14.63 -30.04
C ALA A 156 -1.71 14.88 -30.74
N SER A 157 -2.75 15.26 -29.99
CA SER A 157 -4.05 15.62 -30.56
C SER A 157 -3.95 16.83 -31.50
N ARG A 158 -3.16 17.86 -31.15
CA ARG A 158 -2.95 19.03 -32.03
C ARG A 158 -2.20 18.64 -33.31
N LEU A 159 -1.18 17.80 -33.21
CA LEU A 159 -0.43 17.32 -34.38
C LEU A 159 -1.32 16.48 -35.29
N HIS A 160 -2.13 15.59 -34.70
CA HIS A 160 -3.08 14.77 -35.45
C HIS A 160 -4.11 15.65 -36.17
N GLN A 161 -4.70 16.62 -35.47
CA GLN A 161 -5.66 17.54 -36.08
C GLN A 161 -5.03 18.33 -37.24
N SER A 162 -3.81 18.86 -37.05
CA SER A 162 -3.10 19.55 -38.12
C SER A 162 -2.82 18.66 -39.33
N ALA A 163 -2.52 17.38 -39.13
CA ALA A 163 -2.33 16.43 -40.23
C ALA A 163 -3.64 16.13 -40.95
N VAL A 164 -4.74 15.96 -40.21
CA VAL A 164 -6.08 15.77 -40.78
C VAL A 164 -6.48 16.99 -41.61
N ASP A 165 -6.27 18.20 -41.10
CA ASP A 165 -6.57 19.44 -41.81
C ASP A 165 -5.71 19.59 -43.09
N ALA A 166 -4.44 19.22 -43.04
CA ALA A 166 -3.55 19.19 -44.21
C ALA A 166 -4.02 18.18 -45.27
N HIS A 167 -4.38 16.97 -44.85
CA HIS A 167 -4.94 15.95 -45.75
C HIS A 167 -6.27 16.38 -46.37
N ALA A 168 -7.14 17.06 -45.62
CA ALA A 168 -8.38 17.61 -46.14
C ALA A 168 -8.11 18.68 -47.21
N ALA A 169 -7.17 19.60 -46.95
CA ALA A 169 -6.79 20.64 -47.91
C ALA A 169 -6.17 20.06 -49.19
N ASP A 170 -5.31 19.04 -49.07
CA ASP A 170 -4.74 18.39 -50.25
C ASP A 170 -5.78 17.62 -51.04
N LYS A 171 -6.72 16.95 -50.36
CA LYS A 171 -7.87 16.30 -51.02
C LYS A 171 -8.67 17.31 -51.83
N GLU A 172 -9.00 18.48 -51.27
CA GLU A 172 -9.72 19.54 -52.00
C GLU A 172 -8.95 20.04 -53.23
N LYS A 173 -7.63 20.21 -53.14
CA LYS A 173 -6.79 20.57 -54.30
C LYS A 173 -6.86 19.52 -55.39
N TRP A 174 -6.68 18.25 -55.04
CA TRP A 174 -6.73 17.15 -56.01
C TRP A 174 -8.11 17.01 -56.66
N GLU A 175 -9.18 17.20 -55.89
CA GLU A 175 -10.55 17.21 -56.42
C GLU A 175 -10.77 18.39 -57.39
N ALA A 176 -10.24 19.57 -57.09
CA ALA A 176 -10.30 20.73 -57.98
C ALA A 176 -9.49 20.53 -59.27
N GLU A 177 -8.29 19.96 -59.18
CA GLU A 177 -7.46 19.61 -60.34
C GLU A 177 -8.13 18.55 -61.21
N LEU A 178 -8.69 17.50 -60.61
CA LEU A 178 -9.43 16.46 -61.31
C LEU A 178 -10.66 17.05 -62.04
N ALA A 179 -11.40 17.94 -61.39
CA ALA A 179 -12.53 18.62 -62.01
C ALA A 179 -12.08 19.50 -63.20
N SER A 180 -10.95 20.20 -63.07
CA SER A 180 -10.36 21.01 -64.15
C SER A 180 -9.93 20.14 -65.35
N LEU A 181 -9.23 19.02 -65.10
CA LEU A 181 -8.82 18.08 -66.13
C LEU A 181 -10.02 17.45 -66.85
N ARG A 182 -11.09 17.11 -66.12
CA ARG A 182 -12.34 16.63 -66.71
C ARG A 182 -12.96 17.66 -67.65
N ARG A 183 -13.00 18.94 -67.27
CA ARG A 183 -13.49 20.01 -68.16
C ARG A 183 -12.64 20.12 -69.43
N LYS A 184 -11.31 20.16 -69.29
CA LYS A 184 -10.39 20.21 -70.44
C LYS A 184 -10.56 19.01 -71.37
N MET A 185 -10.78 17.81 -70.82
CA MET A 185 -11.03 16.60 -71.60
C MET A 185 -12.35 16.69 -72.37
N GLU A 186 -13.42 17.19 -71.75
CA GLU A 186 -14.71 17.39 -72.42
C GLU A 186 -14.64 18.50 -73.48
N GLU A 187 -13.92 19.60 -73.24
CA GLU A 187 -13.64 20.63 -74.24
C GLU A 187 -12.83 20.07 -75.42
N ALA A 188 -11.77 19.29 -75.15
CA ALA A 188 -10.97 18.64 -76.18
C ALA A 188 -11.82 17.66 -77.01
N LYS A 189 -12.68 16.85 -76.36
CA LYS A 189 -13.63 15.98 -77.06
C LYS A 189 -14.60 16.77 -77.94
N ALA A 190 -15.17 17.86 -77.42
CA ALA A 190 -16.07 18.72 -78.19
C ALA A 190 -15.38 19.30 -79.42
N THR A 191 -14.15 19.82 -79.26
CA THR A 191 -13.35 20.33 -80.40
C THR A 191 -13.00 19.23 -81.40
N ALA A 192 -12.63 18.04 -80.95
CA ALA A 192 -12.36 16.89 -81.82
C ALA A 192 -13.61 16.46 -82.61
N ILE A 193 -14.79 16.44 -81.98
CA ILE A 193 -16.06 16.17 -82.66
C ILE A 193 -16.36 17.24 -83.72
N THR A 194 -16.12 18.52 -83.41
CA THR A 194 -16.31 19.61 -84.41
C THR A 194 -15.28 19.57 -85.54
N GLN A 195 -14.04 19.16 -85.29
CA GLN A 195 -13.02 18.96 -86.33
C GLN A 195 -13.32 17.72 -87.19
N ALA A 196 -13.85 16.66 -86.59
CA ALA A 196 -14.34 15.47 -87.29
C ALA A 196 -15.58 15.77 -88.14
N ALA A 197 -16.42 16.73 -87.74
CA ALA A 197 -17.54 17.22 -88.55
C ALA A 197 -17.09 18.07 -89.76
N ASN A 198 -15.90 18.69 -89.69
CA ASN A 198 -15.39 19.64 -90.68
C ASN A 198 -14.32 19.09 -91.63
N SER A 199 -13.88 17.83 -91.49
CA SER A 199 -12.85 17.23 -92.34
C SER A 199 -13.19 15.78 -92.70
N SER A 200 -12.97 15.40 -93.96
CA SER A 200 -13.39 14.11 -94.53
C SER A 200 -12.90 12.92 -93.70
N ALA A 201 -13.85 12.15 -93.17
CA ALA A 201 -13.78 11.56 -91.84
C ALA A 201 -13.47 10.04 -91.82
N ALA A 202 -12.50 9.54 -92.59
CA ALA A 202 -12.14 8.11 -92.54
C ALA A 202 -10.71 7.87 -92.05
N ALA A 203 -9.73 8.57 -92.61
CA ALA A 203 -8.32 8.35 -92.25
C ALA A 203 -7.92 9.00 -90.92
N ALA A 204 -8.45 10.18 -90.60
CA ALA A 204 -8.16 10.89 -89.35
C ALA A 204 -8.81 10.20 -88.12
N LEU A 205 -10.01 9.64 -88.30
CA LEU A 205 -10.71 8.85 -87.28
C LEU A 205 -9.96 7.55 -86.97
N GLN A 206 -9.46 6.85 -88.00
CA GLN A 206 -8.63 5.66 -87.81
C GLN A 206 -7.35 5.98 -87.02
N ALA A 207 -6.66 7.08 -87.35
CA ALA A 207 -5.44 7.50 -86.65
C ALA A 207 -5.71 7.87 -85.17
N GLN A 208 -6.80 8.57 -84.88
CA GLN A 208 -7.17 8.89 -83.49
C GLN A 208 -7.60 7.65 -82.69
N VAL A 209 -8.31 6.71 -83.31
CA VAL A 209 -8.68 5.44 -82.64
C VAL A 209 -7.43 4.64 -82.29
N GLU A 210 -6.46 4.55 -83.19
CA GLU A 210 -5.19 3.88 -82.91
C GLU A 210 -4.34 4.62 -81.85
N GLN A 211 -4.35 5.96 -81.86
CA GLN A 211 -3.71 6.75 -80.81
C GLN A 211 -4.34 6.51 -79.43
N LEU A 212 -5.68 6.56 -79.33
CA LEU A 212 -6.38 6.32 -78.07
C LEU A 212 -6.21 4.89 -77.57
N LYS A 213 -6.12 3.89 -78.46
CA LYS A 213 -5.77 2.52 -78.08
C LYS A 213 -4.36 2.43 -77.51
N ALA A 214 -3.39 3.09 -78.13
CA ALA A 214 -2.01 3.12 -77.64
C ALA A 214 -1.90 3.81 -76.27
N GLU A 215 -2.61 4.92 -76.07
CA GLU A 215 -2.68 5.63 -74.78
C GLU A 215 -3.34 4.76 -73.70
N LEU A 216 -4.41 4.03 -74.05
CA LEU A 216 -5.10 3.12 -73.13
C LEU A 216 -4.20 1.93 -72.74
N GLU A 217 -3.46 1.36 -73.68
CA GLU A 217 -2.46 0.32 -73.38
C GLU A 217 -1.31 0.85 -72.51
N ALA A 218 -0.84 2.07 -72.75
CA ALA A 218 0.18 2.71 -71.92
C ALA A 218 -0.33 2.91 -70.48
N LEU A 219 -1.57 3.41 -70.32
CA LEU A 219 -2.19 3.57 -69.00
C LEU A 219 -2.41 2.23 -68.29
N ARG A 220 -2.78 1.17 -69.02
CA ARG A 220 -2.88 -0.18 -68.45
C ARG A 220 -1.54 -0.70 -67.94
N LYS A 221 -0.45 -0.46 -68.68
CA LYS A 221 0.92 -0.84 -68.25
C LYS A 221 1.32 -0.09 -66.99
N ILE A 222 1.15 1.24 -66.97
CA ILE A 222 1.45 2.07 -65.78
C ILE A 222 0.61 1.63 -64.58
N SER A 223 -0.68 1.32 -64.78
CA SER A 223 -1.54 0.81 -63.71
C SER A 223 -1.06 -0.54 -63.17
N ALA A 224 -0.64 -1.45 -64.04
CA ALA A 224 -0.13 -2.76 -63.63
C ALA A 224 1.21 -2.65 -62.88
N GLU A 225 2.11 -1.77 -63.34
CA GLU A 225 3.37 -1.47 -62.67
C GLU A 225 3.13 -0.89 -61.28
N LYS A 226 2.21 0.09 -61.15
CA LYS A 226 1.85 0.68 -59.87
C LYS A 226 1.19 -0.31 -58.92
N GLN A 227 0.36 -1.21 -59.44
CA GLN A 227 -0.23 -2.27 -58.63
C GLN A 227 0.85 -3.21 -58.10
N TYR A 228 1.81 -3.61 -58.93
CA TYR A 228 2.93 -4.44 -58.51
C TYR A 228 3.83 -3.75 -57.48
N GLU A 229 4.12 -2.46 -57.65
CA GLU A 229 4.86 -1.65 -56.65
C GLU A 229 4.12 -1.59 -55.31
N LEU A 230 2.79 -1.44 -55.33
CA LEU A 230 1.99 -1.40 -54.10
C LEU A 230 1.92 -2.78 -53.42
N GLU A 231 1.77 -3.87 -54.19
CA GLU A 231 1.75 -5.23 -53.66
C GLU A 231 3.09 -5.61 -53.02
N THR A 232 4.21 -5.22 -53.63
CA THR A 232 5.55 -5.43 -53.07
C THR A 232 5.77 -4.59 -51.80
N ALA A 233 5.44 -3.30 -51.81
CA ALA A 233 5.52 -2.46 -50.62
C ALA A 233 4.62 -2.96 -49.47
N LEU A 234 3.43 -3.47 -49.78
CA LEU A 234 2.53 -4.06 -48.79
C LEU A 234 3.12 -5.34 -48.18
N SER A 235 3.70 -6.22 -49.00
CA SER A 235 4.40 -7.42 -48.51
C SER A 235 5.58 -7.05 -47.62
N ASP A 236 6.39 -6.07 -48.01
CA ASP A 236 7.56 -5.63 -47.24
C ASP A 236 7.17 -5.04 -45.89
N THR A 237 6.16 -4.16 -45.87
CA THR A 237 5.62 -3.57 -44.63
C THR A 237 5.00 -4.63 -43.73
N GLN A 238 4.28 -5.61 -44.28
CA GLN A 238 3.73 -6.72 -43.52
C GLN A 238 4.83 -7.62 -42.92
N SER A 239 5.93 -7.85 -43.66
CA SER A 239 7.09 -8.57 -43.13
C SER A 239 7.77 -7.82 -41.98
N SER A 240 7.92 -6.49 -42.11
CA SER A 240 8.51 -5.63 -41.10
C SER A 240 7.64 -5.57 -39.84
N LEU A 241 6.32 -5.48 -40.02
CA LEU A 241 5.36 -5.51 -38.92
C LEU A 241 5.40 -6.85 -38.17
N ASN A 242 5.51 -7.98 -38.87
CA ASN A 242 5.65 -9.28 -38.23
C ASN A 242 6.96 -9.38 -37.43
N LYS A 243 8.09 -8.93 -37.97
CA LYS A 243 9.38 -8.91 -37.26
C LYS A 243 9.32 -8.08 -35.99
N THR A 244 8.85 -6.84 -36.09
CA THR A 244 8.71 -5.93 -34.93
C THR A 244 7.73 -6.46 -33.88
N THR A 245 6.67 -7.16 -34.30
CA THR A 245 5.73 -7.80 -33.37
C THR A 245 6.39 -8.94 -32.60
N ILE A 246 7.24 -9.75 -33.25
CA ILE A 246 8.02 -10.81 -32.59
C ILE A 246 9.01 -10.21 -31.59
N GLU A 247 9.79 -9.21 -32.00
CA GLU A 247 10.76 -8.52 -31.12
C GLU A 247 10.08 -7.90 -29.89
N LEU A 248 8.90 -7.29 -30.07
CA LEU A 248 8.11 -6.74 -28.97
C LEU A 248 7.64 -7.85 -28.02
N HIS A 249 7.21 -8.99 -28.56
CA HIS A 249 6.83 -10.14 -27.74
C HIS A 249 8.00 -10.67 -26.90
N GLU A 250 9.17 -10.83 -27.51
CA GLU A 250 10.40 -11.24 -26.82
C GLU A 250 10.81 -10.25 -25.73
N CYS A 251 10.82 -8.94 -26.04
CA CYS A 251 11.11 -7.89 -25.06
C CYS A 251 10.13 -7.91 -23.88
N ARG A 252 8.85 -8.16 -24.14
CA ARG A 252 7.83 -8.23 -23.11
C ARG A 252 8.01 -9.46 -22.22
N GLN A 253 8.40 -10.61 -22.78
CA GLN A 253 8.74 -11.79 -22.00
C GLN A 253 9.96 -11.54 -21.11
N ALA A 254 11.05 -11.01 -21.67
CA ALA A 254 12.25 -10.64 -20.91
C ALA A 254 11.93 -9.65 -19.79
N GLN A 255 11.08 -8.66 -20.03
CA GLN A 255 10.65 -7.71 -19.01
C GLN A 255 9.87 -8.40 -17.86
N LEU A 256 9.00 -9.37 -18.16
CA LEU A 256 8.27 -10.13 -17.15
C LEU A 256 9.22 -10.97 -16.29
N GLU A 257 10.22 -11.61 -16.91
CA GLU A 257 11.26 -12.38 -16.20
C GLU A 257 12.10 -11.47 -15.29
N CYS A 258 12.58 -10.33 -15.79
CA CYS A 258 13.30 -9.35 -14.98
C CYS A 258 12.45 -8.86 -13.80
N ASN A 259 11.17 -8.54 -14.03
CA ASN A 259 10.27 -8.10 -12.96
C ASN A 259 10.07 -9.19 -11.90
N TYR A 260 9.94 -10.45 -12.32
CA TYR A 260 9.86 -11.58 -11.41
C TYR A 260 11.13 -11.68 -10.54
N ILE A 261 12.33 -11.62 -11.15
CA ILE A 261 13.60 -11.66 -10.42
C ILE A 261 13.69 -10.50 -9.42
N VAL A 262 13.35 -9.28 -9.81
CA VAL A 262 13.35 -8.11 -8.91
C VAL A 262 12.42 -8.31 -7.71
N GLN A 263 11.24 -8.90 -7.91
CA GLN A 263 10.33 -9.23 -6.82
C GLN A 263 10.95 -10.26 -5.87
N GLN A 264 11.58 -11.31 -6.40
CA GLN A 264 12.27 -12.31 -5.58
C GLN A 264 13.45 -11.68 -4.81
N CYS A 265 14.25 -10.81 -5.42
CA CYS A 265 15.31 -10.08 -4.72
C CYS A 265 14.77 -9.21 -3.58
N ARG A 266 13.64 -8.52 -3.79
CA ARG A 266 12.98 -7.74 -2.73
C ARG A 266 12.49 -8.63 -1.58
N LEU A 267 11.97 -9.82 -1.89
CA LEU A 267 11.56 -10.80 -0.87
C LEU A 267 12.76 -11.33 -0.09
N PHE A 268 13.85 -11.69 -0.78
CA PHE A 268 15.10 -12.12 -0.16
C PHE A 268 15.66 -11.06 0.80
N ILE A 269 15.75 -9.80 0.36
CA ILE A 269 16.21 -8.69 1.23
C ILE A 269 15.31 -8.57 2.47
N ARG A 270 13.99 -8.64 2.30
CA ARG A 270 13.06 -8.61 3.44
C ARG A 270 13.26 -9.78 4.40
N GLN A 271 13.59 -10.97 3.89
CA GLN A 271 13.86 -12.15 4.72
C GLN A 271 15.16 -11.99 5.50
N VAL A 272 16.24 -11.49 4.89
CA VAL A 272 17.54 -11.28 5.54
C VAL A 272 17.53 -10.08 6.50
N CYS A 273 16.64 -9.11 6.29
CA CYS A 273 16.48 -7.95 7.17
C CYS A 273 15.40 -8.14 8.26
N GLN A 274 14.91 -9.36 8.51
CA GLN A 274 13.92 -9.58 9.57
C GLN A 274 14.52 -9.37 10.97
N PRO A 275 13.83 -8.64 11.87
CA PRO A 275 14.20 -8.59 13.28
C PRO A 275 13.96 -9.97 13.90
N GLY A 276 15.04 -10.66 14.28
CA GLY A 276 14.94 -12.01 14.85
C GLY A 276 16.16 -12.91 14.61
N PHE A 277 17.10 -12.51 13.75
CA PHE A 277 18.35 -13.27 13.62
C PHE A 277 19.21 -13.19 14.87
N SER A 278 19.70 -14.34 15.31
CA SER A 278 20.62 -14.44 16.43
C SER A 278 21.97 -13.84 16.02
N VAL A 279 22.44 -12.88 16.80
CA VAL A 279 23.79 -12.33 16.66
C VAL A 279 24.71 -13.13 17.59
N VAL A 280 25.88 -13.52 17.09
CA VAL A 280 26.91 -14.24 17.84
C VAL A 280 28.25 -13.51 17.82
N LYS A 281 29.10 -13.73 18.83
CA LYS A 281 30.35 -12.98 19.01
C LYS A 281 31.39 -13.32 17.94
N GLY A 282 31.38 -14.55 17.43
CA GLY A 282 32.38 -15.07 16.52
C GLY A 282 32.11 -16.51 16.09
N PRO A 283 33.12 -17.19 15.53
CA PRO A 283 33.03 -18.61 15.13
C PRO A 283 32.71 -19.57 16.28
N SER A 284 32.89 -19.14 17.54
CA SER A 284 32.49 -19.89 18.74
C SER A 284 30.97 -19.98 18.96
N LEU A 285 30.18 -19.27 18.15
CA LEU A 285 28.71 -19.20 18.23
C LEU A 285 28.16 -18.71 19.58
N GLU A 286 29.01 -18.05 20.38
CA GLU A 286 28.57 -17.51 21.68
C GLU A 286 27.54 -16.39 21.47
N PRO A 287 26.41 -16.43 22.21
CA PRO A 287 25.39 -15.39 22.12
C PRO A 287 25.98 -14.06 22.57
N VAL A 288 25.59 -12.98 21.92
CA VAL A 288 26.05 -11.66 22.37
C VAL A 288 25.12 -11.01 23.38
N GLU A 289 25.73 -10.28 24.31
CA GLU A 289 25.03 -9.51 25.34
C GLU A 289 24.08 -8.48 24.71
N LYS A 290 22.89 -8.34 25.29
CA LYS A 290 21.81 -7.51 24.72
C LYS A 290 22.04 -6.00 24.92
N ASP A 291 22.78 -5.60 25.96
CA ASP A 291 22.92 -4.19 26.39
C ASP A 291 24.32 -3.63 26.16
N ARG A 292 24.76 -3.68 24.90
CA ARG A 292 26.11 -3.23 24.52
C ARG A 292 26.09 -1.96 23.68
N PRO A 293 27.10 -1.09 23.86
CA PRO A 293 27.12 0.23 23.22
C PRO A 293 27.35 0.19 21.70
N GLU A 294 27.91 -0.91 21.15
CA GLU A 294 28.23 -1.04 19.74
C GLU A 294 27.64 -2.32 19.09
N PRO A 295 27.09 -2.23 17.86
CA PRO A 295 26.54 -3.37 17.13
C PRO A 295 27.66 -4.20 16.48
N THR A 296 28.29 -5.07 17.27
CA THR A 296 29.34 -6.00 16.80
C THR A 296 28.84 -7.46 16.75
N GLY A 297 29.42 -8.29 15.90
CA GLY A 297 29.13 -9.73 15.84
C GLY A 297 28.60 -10.22 14.50
N PHE A 298 28.48 -11.53 14.38
CA PHE A 298 28.04 -12.24 13.18
C PHE A 298 26.55 -12.55 13.28
N VAL A 299 25.82 -12.35 12.18
CA VAL A 299 24.39 -12.66 12.10
C VAL A 299 24.23 -14.09 11.60
N LEU A 300 23.52 -14.93 12.36
CA LEU A 300 23.17 -16.27 11.92
C LEU A 300 21.99 -16.21 10.95
N VAL A 301 22.28 -16.45 9.67
CA VAL A 301 21.27 -16.52 8.60
C VAL A 301 20.96 -17.99 8.29
N PRO A 302 19.69 -18.43 8.27
CA PRO A 302 19.32 -19.77 7.90
C PRO A 302 19.83 -20.14 6.50
N LEU A 303 20.39 -21.34 6.37
CA LEU A 303 20.95 -21.83 5.10
C LEU A 303 19.94 -21.77 3.95
N LEU A 304 18.66 -22.07 4.20
CA LEU A 304 17.60 -21.98 3.19
C LEU A 304 17.47 -20.56 2.60
N VAL A 305 17.66 -19.52 3.42
CA VAL A 305 17.60 -18.13 2.97
C VAL A 305 18.83 -17.81 2.11
N LEU A 306 20.02 -18.26 2.51
CA LEU A 306 21.24 -18.09 1.72
C LEU A 306 21.16 -18.82 0.36
N LEU A 307 20.66 -20.06 0.35
CA LEU A 307 20.43 -20.83 -0.87
C LEU A 307 19.41 -20.16 -1.78
N HIS A 308 18.34 -19.59 -1.22
CA HIS A 308 17.41 -18.80 -2.00
C HIS A 308 18.11 -17.59 -2.65
N GLY A 309 18.91 -16.83 -1.90
CA GLY A 309 19.72 -15.73 -2.46
C GLY A 309 20.64 -16.17 -3.59
N TYR A 310 21.29 -17.34 -3.45
CA TYR A 310 22.14 -17.92 -4.48
C TYR A 310 21.37 -18.24 -5.78
N THR A 311 20.13 -18.75 -5.67
CA THR A 311 19.30 -19.02 -6.87
C THR A 311 18.90 -17.76 -7.64
N LEU A 312 18.99 -16.57 -7.02
CA LEU A 312 18.68 -15.30 -7.67
C LEU A 312 19.85 -14.73 -8.47
N LEU A 313 21.05 -15.28 -8.33
CA LEU A 313 22.21 -14.88 -9.12
C LEU A 313 22.06 -15.34 -10.58
N PRO A 314 22.57 -14.55 -11.54
CA PRO A 314 22.76 -14.99 -12.92
C PRO A 314 23.57 -16.29 -12.97
N GLU A 315 23.30 -17.15 -13.95
CA GLU A 315 23.96 -18.46 -14.05
C GLU A 315 25.49 -18.37 -14.15
N GLY A 316 26.02 -17.31 -14.78
CA GLY A 316 27.47 -17.07 -14.85
C GLY A 316 28.10 -16.75 -13.49
N ASP A 317 27.41 -15.99 -12.65
CA ASP A 317 27.94 -15.49 -11.38
C ASP A 317 27.87 -16.55 -10.26
N ARG A 318 27.00 -17.54 -10.43
CA ARG A 318 26.81 -18.65 -9.48
C ARG A 318 28.10 -19.43 -9.26
N GLN A 319 28.81 -19.77 -10.33
CA GLN A 319 30.05 -20.54 -10.24
C GLN A 319 31.17 -19.75 -9.55
N GLU A 320 31.26 -18.44 -9.80
CA GLU A 320 32.26 -17.58 -9.17
C GLU A 320 32.10 -17.52 -7.64
N VAL A 321 30.85 -17.52 -7.16
CA VAL A 321 30.56 -17.56 -5.72
C VAL A 321 31.02 -18.87 -5.11
N ILE A 322 30.73 -20.01 -5.75
CA ILE A 322 31.22 -21.33 -5.30
C ILE A 322 32.75 -21.31 -5.23
N ASP A 323 33.40 -20.89 -6.31
CA ASP A 323 34.86 -20.87 -6.42
C ASP A 323 35.51 -19.96 -5.36
N HIS A 324 34.86 -18.85 -5.01
CA HIS A 324 35.31 -17.95 -3.95
C HIS A 324 35.29 -18.63 -2.58
N TYR A 325 34.16 -19.25 -2.21
CA TYR A 325 34.05 -19.95 -0.93
C TYR A 325 34.96 -21.17 -0.84
N ASP A 326 35.15 -21.92 -1.94
CA ASP A 326 36.08 -23.05 -2.02
C ASP A 326 37.53 -22.61 -1.78
N LYS A 327 37.94 -21.47 -2.33
CA LYS A 327 39.28 -20.91 -2.10
C LYS A 327 39.48 -20.48 -0.65
N VAL A 328 38.47 -19.84 -0.06
CA VAL A 328 38.51 -19.41 1.36
C VAL A 328 38.54 -20.62 2.30
N ALA A 329 37.75 -21.65 2.03
CA ALA A 329 37.74 -22.88 2.82
C ALA A 329 39.08 -23.63 2.75
N LYS A 330 39.71 -23.70 1.56
CA LYS A 330 41.05 -24.28 1.39
C LYS A 330 42.15 -23.47 2.07
N ALA A 331 41.97 -22.17 2.29
CA ALA A 331 42.93 -21.32 2.99
C ALA A 331 42.81 -21.39 4.53
N LEU A 332 41.72 -21.98 5.04
CA LEU A 332 41.46 -22.16 6.47
C LEU A 332 41.93 -23.53 7.00
N HIS A 333 42.44 -24.40 6.12
CA HIS A 333 43.02 -25.72 6.42
C HIS A 333 44.50 -25.74 6.04
#